data_AF-A0AAJ5CEZ0-F1
#
_entry.id   AF-A0AAJ5CEZ0-F1
#
_cell.length_a   1.000
_cell.length_b   1.000
_cell.length_c   1.000
_cell.angle_alpha   90.00
_cell.angle_beta   90.00
_cell.angle_gamma   90.00
#
_symmetry.space_group_name_H-M   'P 1'
#
loop_
_entity.id
_entity.type
_entity.pdbx_description
1 polymer ?
#
loop_
_entity_poly.entity_id
_entity_poly.type
_entity_poly.pdbx_seq_one_letter_code
_entity_poly.pdbx_strand_id
1 'polypeptide(L)'
;MGYPKERTAAIFREIADYVEQWASPLDWEAISNTPISARELIMRFPRLSNILPLYFGQDGAAVSDDMQDASTEEGIRMYIDETHPGCPWNLPAAVAECHEALALFHTEDQLDRFFCGAGMHGGSGSDDFTDFLPLFARLCSEHMREFHSPMWEPR
;
A
#
# COMPACT_ATOMS: atom_id res chain seq x y z
N MET A 1 33.52 15.24 18.14
CA MET A 1 33.17 14.62 19.43
C MET A 1 32.78 13.17 19.18
N GLY A 2 33.64 12.21 19.52
CA GLY A 2 33.33 10.79 19.42
C GLY A 2 32.75 10.29 20.73
N TYR A 3 31.58 9.64 20.68
CA TYR A 3 31.05 8.95 21.85
C TYR A 3 32.02 7.84 22.28
N PRO A 4 32.27 7.64 23.59
CA PRO A 4 33.17 6.59 24.03
C PRO A 4 32.54 5.23 23.70
N LYS A 5 33.15 4.50 22.75
CA LYS A 5 32.71 3.15 22.29
C LYS A 5 32.47 2.17 23.45
N GLU A 6 33.16 2.36 24.57
CA GLU A 6 33.08 1.53 25.77
C GLU A 6 31.72 1.64 26.48
N ARG A 7 31.02 2.77 26.37
CA ARG A 7 29.71 2.98 27.02
C ARG A 7 28.54 2.59 26.13
N THR A 8 28.71 2.55 24.81
CA THR A 8 27.64 2.26 23.86
C THR A 8 27.03 0.88 24.08
N ALA A 9 27.85 -0.15 24.28
CA ALA A 9 27.36 -1.51 24.53
C ALA A 9 26.64 -1.65 25.88
N ALA A 10 27.06 -0.89 26.91
CA ALA A 10 26.41 -0.86 28.21
C ALA A 10 25.03 -0.19 28.13
N ILE A 11 24.95 0.95 27.44
CA ILE A 11 23.69 1.68 27.22
C ILE A 11 22.68 0.83 26.45
N PHE A 12 23.11 0.10 25.41
CA PHE A 12 22.20 -0.77 24.67
C PHE A 12 21.66 -1.94 25.50
N ARG A 13 22.47 -2.50 26.42
CA ARG A 13 21.98 -3.52 27.35
C ARG A 13 21.01 -2.94 28.36
N GLU A 14 21.29 -1.75 28.88
CA GLU A 14 20.39 -1.06 29.81
C GLU A 14 19.03 -0.73 29.15
N ILE A 15 19.04 -0.32 27.88
CA ILE A 15 17.82 -0.13 27.09
C ILE A 15 17.10 -1.46 26.86
N ALA A 16 17.83 -2.53 26.52
CA ALA A 16 17.24 -3.85 26.30
C ALA A 16 16.58 -4.40 27.58
N ASP A 17 17.29 -4.35 28.71
CA ASP A 17 16.79 -4.76 30.03
C ASP A 17 15.54 -3.96 30.42
N TYR A 18 15.51 -2.66 30.11
CA TYR A 18 14.34 -1.81 30.33
C TYR A 18 13.15 -2.20 29.44
N VAL A 19 13.39 -2.48 28.15
CA VAL A 19 12.34 -2.91 27.21
C VAL A 19 11.79 -4.30 27.57
N GLU A 20 12.64 -5.23 28.00
CA GLU A 20 12.21 -6.57 28.45
C GLU A 20 11.34 -6.51 29.71
N GLN A 21 11.62 -5.56 30.60
CA GLN A 21 10.84 -5.32 31.82
C GLN A 21 9.69 -4.35 31.61
N TRP A 22 9.49 -3.85 30.38
CA TRP A 22 8.45 -2.88 30.10
C TRP A 22 7.09 -3.57 30.21
N ALA A 23 6.45 -3.41 31.37
CA ALA A 23 5.03 -3.65 31.51
C ALA A 23 4.32 -2.67 30.58
N SER A 24 3.86 -3.18 29.43
CA SER A 24 3.19 -2.37 28.42
C SER A 24 2.09 -1.55 29.09
N PRO A 25 2.15 -0.20 29.05
CA PRO A 25 1.08 0.64 29.58
C PRO A 25 -0.17 0.57 28.71
N LEU A 26 -0.08 -0.15 27.58
CA LEU A 26 -1.16 -0.37 26.65
C LEU A 26 -2.06 -1.49 27.19
N ASP A 27 -3.28 -1.10 27.53
CA ASP A 27 -4.36 -2.03 27.77
C ASP A 27 -4.74 -2.71 26.45
N TRP A 28 -4.24 -3.93 26.25
CA TRP A 28 -4.51 -4.72 25.06
C TRP A 28 -6.00 -5.00 24.87
N GLU A 29 -6.77 -5.16 25.95
CA GLU A 29 -8.20 -5.38 25.87
C GLU A 29 -8.92 -4.12 25.38
N ALA A 30 -8.54 -2.94 25.88
CA ALA A 30 -9.04 -1.67 25.37
C ALA A 30 -8.66 -1.44 23.90
N ILE A 31 -7.43 -1.78 23.50
CA ILE A 31 -6.98 -1.63 22.09
C ILE A 31 -7.76 -2.56 21.17
N SER A 32 -7.90 -3.83 21.53
CA SER A 32 -8.63 -4.82 20.71
C SER A 32 -10.11 -4.49 20.58
N ASN A 33 -10.70 -3.82 21.58
CA ASN A 33 -12.11 -3.43 21.58
C ASN A 33 -12.37 -2.04 20.98
N THR A 34 -11.33 -1.23 20.72
CA THR A 34 -11.50 0.08 20.11
C THR A 34 -11.72 -0.07 18.60
N PRO A 35 -12.88 0.36 18.04
CA PRO A 35 -13.09 0.28 16.61
C PRO A 35 -12.06 1.14 15.85
N ILE A 36 -11.47 0.57 14.80
CA ILE A 36 -10.56 1.30 13.91
C ILE A 36 -11.38 2.34 13.14
N SER A 37 -11.00 3.61 13.22
CA SER A 37 -11.62 4.66 12.41
C SER A 37 -11.23 4.55 10.94
N ALA A 38 -12.05 5.07 10.03
CA ALA A 38 -11.71 5.10 8.60
C ALA A 38 -10.36 5.80 8.33
N ARG A 39 -10.04 6.84 9.11
CA ARG A 39 -8.76 7.55 9.03
C ARG A 39 -7.57 6.70 9.47
N GLU A 40 -7.76 5.80 10.44
CA GLU A 40 -6.71 4.86 10.83
C GLU A 40 -6.59 3.71 9.84
N LEU A 41 -7.72 3.27 9.29
CA LEU A 41 -7.75 2.19 8.31
C LEU A 41 -7.08 2.60 6.99
N ILE A 42 -7.24 3.85 6.53
CA ILE A 42 -6.61 4.32 5.28
C ILE A 42 -5.07 4.32 5.37
N MET A 43 -4.49 4.40 6.57
CA MET A 43 -3.04 4.30 6.76
C MET A 43 -2.47 2.92 6.37
N ARG A 44 -3.32 1.90 6.20
CA ARG A 44 -2.93 0.59 5.67
C ARG A 44 -2.78 0.55 4.16
N PHE A 45 -3.27 1.57 3.46
CA PHE A 45 -3.34 1.61 2.00
C PHE A 45 -2.53 2.77 1.37
N PRO A 46 -1.29 3.05 1.81
CA PRO A 46 -0.54 4.20 1.31
C PRO A 46 -0.23 4.13 -0.19
N ARG A 47 -0.11 2.94 -0.81
CA ARG A 47 0.10 2.83 -2.26
C ARG A 47 -1.21 3.06 -3.01
N LEU A 48 -2.29 2.38 -2.62
CA LEU A 48 -3.59 2.56 -3.26
C LEU A 48 -4.11 4.01 -3.12
N SER A 49 -3.88 4.67 -1.98
CA SER A 49 -4.20 6.10 -1.84
C SER A 49 -3.41 7.03 -2.77
N ASN A 50 -2.35 6.57 -3.42
CA ASN A 50 -1.64 7.34 -4.45
C ASN A 50 -2.01 6.89 -5.86
N ILE A 51 -2.34 5.61 -6.04
CA ILE A 51 -2.62 5.00 -7.36
C ILE A 51 -4.06 5.24 -7.80
N LEU A 52 -5.03 5.00 -6.91
CA LEU A 52 -6.45 5.03 -7.26
C LEU A 52 -6.92 6.37 -7.84
N PRO A 53 -6.43 7.56 -7.42
CA PRO A 53 -6.76 8.82 -8.07
C PRO A 53 -6.48 8.89 -9.57
N LEU A 54 -5.50 8.11 -10.06
CA LEU A 54 -5.14 8.09 -11.48
C LEU A 54 -6.23 7.43 -12.34
N TYR A 55 -7.03 6.55 -11.74
CA TYR A 55 -8.08 5.77 -12.40
C TYR A 55 -9.49 6.22 -11.98
N PHE A 56 -9.63 6.75 -10.76
CA PHE A 56 -10.91 7.04 -10.10
C PHE A 56 -11.04 8.49 -9.61
N GLY A 57 -10.10 9.39 -9.92
CA GLY A 57 -10.16 10.80 -9.50
C GLY A 57 -11.02 11.69 -10.41
N GLN A 58 -11.61 12.77 -9.85
CA GLN A 58 -12.51 13.70 -10.58
C GLN A 58 -11.90 14.36 -11.83
N ASP A 59 -10.58 14.56 -11.87
CA ASP A 59 -9.92 15.21 -13.00
C ASP A 59 -9.28 14.23 -13.99
N GLY A 60 -9.36 12.91 -13.72
CA GLY A 60 -8.74 11.89 -14.58
C GLY A 60 -7.35 12.33 -15.02
N ALA A 61 -6.53 12.83 -14.09
CA ALA A 61 -5.16 13.25 -14.33
C ALA A 61 -4.32 11.99 -14.53
N ALA A 62 -4.65 11.30 -15.61
CA ALA A 62 -3.84 10.43 -16.40
C ALA A 62 -2.39 10.89 -16.30
N VAL A 63 -1.49 9.96 -15.96
CA VAL A 63 -0.06 10.26 -15.79
C VAL A 63 0.55 10.81 -17.08
N SER A 64 -0.13 10.59 -18.22
CA SER A 64 0.13 11.18 -19.54
C SER A 64 -1.17 11.37 -20.34
N ASP A 65 -1.22 12.33 -21.27
CA ASP A 65 -2.35 12.54 -22.20
C ASP A 65 -2.81 11.24 -22.89
N ASP A 66 -1.89 10.28 -23.06
CA ASP A 66 -2.12 8.97 -23.69
C ASP A 66 -2.99 8.02 -22.84
N MET A 67 -3.10 8.21 -21.51
CA MET A 67 -3.96 7.37 -20.66
C MET A 67 -5.43 7.78 -20.68
N GLN A 68 -5.80 8.95 -21.23
CA GLN A 68 -7.20 9.40 -21.27
C GLN A 68 -8.09 8.53 -22.17
N ASP A 69 -7.52 7.96 -23.24
CA ASP A 69 -8.23 7.11 -24.21
C ASP A 69 -7.89 5.61 -24.04
N ALA A 70 -7.05 5.27 -23.06
CA ALA A 70 -6.59 3.90 -22.83
C ALA A 70 -7.68 3.07 -22.12
N SER A 71 -7.78 1.78 -22.47
CA SER A 71 -8.50 0.84 -21.62
C SER A 71 -7.83 0.71 -20.25
N THR A 72 -8.57 0.26 -19.24
CA THR A 72 -8.02 0.07 -17.88
C THR A 72 -6.79 -0.82 -17.87
N GLU A 73 -6.79 -1.92 -18.62
CA GLU A 73 -5.62 -2.81 -18.72
C GLU A 73 -4.41 -2.10 -19.34
N GLU A 74 -4.61 -1.30 -20.40
CA GLU A 74 -3.54 -0.50 -21.02
C GLU A 74 -3.01 0.58 -20.05
N GLY A 75 -3.91 1.29 -19.37
CA GLY A 75 -3.54 2.28 -18.36
C GLY A 75 -2.76 1.66 -17.18
N ILE A 76 -3.05 0.43 -16.78
CA ILE A 76 -2.27 -0.29 -15.76
C ILE A 76 -0.87 -0.64 -16.29
N ARG A 77 -0.76 -1.09 -17.54
CA ARG A 77 0.56 -1.36 -18.15
C ARG A 77 1.40 -0.10 -18.26
N MET A 78 0.81 1.03 -18.68
CA MET A 78 1.49 2.32 -18.73
C MET A 78 2.00 2.76 -17.36
N TYR A 79 1.17 2.65 -16.31
CA TYR A 79 1.60 2.94 -14.94
C TYR A 79 2.77 2.06 -14.49
N ILE A 80 2.73 0.75 -14.80
CA ILE A 80 3.82 -0.18 -14.48
C ILE A 80 5.11 0.26 -15.17
N ASP A 81 5.03 0.63 -16.46
CA ASP A 81 6.18 1.09 -17.24
C ASP A 81 6.76 2.39 -16.67
N GLU A 82 5.93 3.37 -16.30
CA GLU A 82 6.33 4.63 -15.67
C GLU A 82 6.89 4.45 -14.25
N THR A 83 6.56 3.36 -13.57
CA THR A 83 7.08 3.06 -12.23
C THR A 83 8.57 2.67 -12.26
N HIS A 84 9.15 2.39 -13.43
CA HIS A 84 10.58 2.10 -13.55
C HIS A 84 11.47 3.31 -13.19
N PRO A 85 12.63 3.09 -12.54
CA PRO A 85 13.20 1.81 -12.09
C PRO A 85 12.73 1.38 -10.68
N GLY A 86 11.71 2.04 -10.11
CA GLY A 86 11.23 1.81 -8.76
C GLY A 86 10.29 0.61 -8.58
N CYS A 87 9.90 -0.08 -9.66
CA CYS A 87 8.93 -1.17 -9.65
C CYS A 87 9.20 -2.27 -8.59
N PRO A 88 10.45 -2.73 -8.33
CA PRO A 88 10.68 -3.75 -7.29
C PRO A 88 10.34 -3.29 -5.87
N TRP A 89 10.35 -1.99 -5.61
CA TRP A 89 10.09 -1.41 -4.30
C TRP A 89 8.64 -0.95 -4.12
N ASN A 90 7.91 -0.76 -5.22
CA ASN A 90 6.56 -0.19 -5.22
C ASN A 90 5.48 -1.21 -5.53
N LEU A 91 5.65 -2.00 -6.62
CA LEU A 91 4.58 -2.88 -7.11
C LEU A 91 4.23 -4.01 -6.14
N PRO A 92 5.18 -4.70 -5.46
CA PRO A 92 4.82 -5.74 -4.50
C PRO A 92 3.98 -5.23 -3.33
N ALA A 93 4.25 -4.01 -2.85
CA ALA A 93 3.46 -3.40 -1.79
C ALA A 93 2.04 -3.03 -2.28
N ALA A 94 1.91 -2.51 -3.50
CA ALA A 94 0.61 -2.23 -4.09
C ALA A 94 -0.23 -3.50 -4.29
N VAL A 95 0.39 -4.62 -4.73
CA VAL A 95 -0.26 -5.93 -4.83
C VAL A 95 -0.77 -6.40 -3.46
N ALA A 96 0.04 -6.26 -2.41
CA ALA A 96 -0.37 -6.62 -1.05
C ALA A 96 -1.57 -5.81 -0.58
N GLU A 97 -1.58 -4.50 -0.85
CA GLU A 97 -2.69 -3.61 -0.52
C GLU A 97 -3.97 -3.95 -1.29
N CYS A 98 -3.89 -4.34 -2.57
CA CYS A 98 -5.05 -4.84 -3.32
C CYS A 98 -5.69 -6.05 -2.63
N HIS A 99 -4.87 -7.03 -2.23
CA HIS A 99 -5.36 -8.22 -1.55
C HIS A 99 -5.90 -7.91 -0.14
N GLU A 100 -5.27 -6.99 0.59
CA GLU A 100 -5.79 -6.54 1.89
C GLU A 100 -7.14 -5.83 1.75
N ALA A 101 -7.31 -4.97 0.73
CA ALA A 101 -8.58 -4.29 0.47
C ALA A 101 -9.69 -5.30 0.18
N LEU A 102 -9.44 -6.28 -0.70
CA LEU A 102 -10.41 -7.33 -1.03
C LEU A 102 -10.72 -8.28 0.14
N ALA A 103 -9.81 -8.40 1.12
CA ALA A 103 -10.06 -9.18 2.33
C ALA A 103 -10.91 -8.44 3.36
N LEU A 104 -10.77 -7.11 3.43
CA LEU A 104 -11.46 -6.27 4.41
C LEU A 104 -12.81 -5.74 3.93
N PHE A 105 -12.95 -5.48 2.63
CA PHE A 105 -14.16 -4.98 2.00
C PHE A 105 -14.72 -6.02 1.04
N HIS A 106 -15.99 -6.40 1.25
CA HIS A 106 -16.61 -7.55 0.60
C HIS A 106 -17.57 -7.18 -0.51
N THR A 107 -17.80 -5.88 -0.71
CA THR A 107 -18.70 -5.36 -1.76
C THR A 107 -18.12 -4.12 -2.40
N GLU A 108 -18.54 -3.85 -3.64
CA GLU A 108 -18.21 -2.63 -4.38
C GLU A 108 -18.59 -1.37 -3.57
N ASP A 109 -19.82 -1.32 -3.05
CA ASP A 109 -20.29 -0.19 -2.22
C ASP A 109 -19.40 0.09 -1.00
N GLN A 110 -18.76 -0.93 -0.42
CA GLN A 110 -17.85 -0.75 0.72
C GLN A 110 -16.52 -0.15 0.27
N LEU A 111 -15.99 -0.63 -0.86
CA LEU A 111 -14.76 -0.13 -1.48
C LEU A 111 -14.94 1.32 -1.93
N ASP A 112 -16.00 1.61 -2.68
CA ASP A 112 -16.31 2.96 -3.15
C ASP A 112 -16.47 3.93 -1.97
N ARG A 113 -17.30 3.58 -0.97
CA ARG A 113 -17.48 4.43 0.21
C ARG A 113 -16.18 4.68 0.96
N PHE A 114 -15.29 3.70 1.03
CA PHE A 114 -14.03 3.82 1.75
C PHE A 114 -13.02 4.67 0.99
N PHE A 115 -12.74 4.33 -0.28
CA PHE A 115 -11.72 4.99 -1.09
C PHE A 115 -12.19 6.34 -1.64
N CYS A 116 -13.46 6.47 -2.04
CA CYS A 116 -14.03 7.70 -2.63
C CYS A 116 -14.80 8.59 -1.61
N GLY A 117 -15.21 8.06 -0.46
CA GLY A 117 -16.10 8.74 0.48
C GLY A 117 -15.46 9.30 1.76
N ALA A 118 -14.35 8.74 2.24
CA ALA A 118 -13.79 9.07 3.56
C ALA A 118 -12.44 9.82 3.55
N GLY A 119 -11.74 9.89 2.41
CA GLY A 119 -10.40 10.51 2.35
C GLY A 119 -9.92 10.97 0.97
N MET A 120 -10.65 10.67 -0.10
CA MET A 120 -10.30 11.09 -1.46
C MET A 120 -11.58 11.62 -2.08
N HIS A 121 -11.64 12.91 -2.39
CA HIS A 121 -12.85 13.50 -2.94
C HIS A 121 -13.02 13.04 -4.39
N GLY A 122 -13.91 12.06 -4.57
CA GLY A 122 -14.71 11.87 -5.78
C GLY A 122 -14.04 11.25 -7.00
N GLY A 123 -14.78 10.35 -7.63
CA GLY A 123 -14.75 10.17 -9.07
C GLY A 123 -15.48 8.90 -9.50
N SER A 124 -16.44 9.12 -10.40
CA SER A 124 -17.22 8.13 -11.14
C SER A 124 -16.31 7.44 -12.16
N GLY A 125 -15.39 6.59 -11.71
CA GLY A 125 -14.67 5.68 -12.59
C GLY A 125 -15.68 4.71 -13.24
N SER A 126 -15.52 4.41 -14.52
CA SER A 126 -16.41 3.50 -15.27
C SER A 126 -16.33 2.04 -14.82
N ASP A 127 -15.31 1.72 -14.01
CA ASP A 127 -14.91 0.36 -13.65
C ASP A 127 -15.11 0.15 -12.15
N ASP A 128 -15.56 -1.04 -11.77
CA ASP A 128 -15.76 -1.40 -10.37
C ASP A 128 -14.40 -1.75 -9.70
N PHE A 129 -14.17 -1.32 -8.46
CA PHE A 129 -12.98 -1.69 -7.68
C PHE A 129 -12.81 -3.21 -7.59
N THR A 130 -13.92 -3.94 -7.52
CA THR A 130 -13.95 -5.41 -7.49
C THR A 130 -13.38 -6.06 -8.75
N ASP A 131 -13.39 -5.37 -9.89
CA ASP A 131 -12.75 -5.82 -11.13
C ASP A 131 -11.32 -5.24 -11.27
N PHE A 132 -11.15 -3.97 -10.91
CA PHE A 132 -9.87 -3.26 -11.03
C PHE A 132 -8.78 -3.86 -10.14
N LEU A 133 -9.05 -4.08 -8.84
CA LEU A 133 -8.02 -4.50 -7.87
C LEU A 133 -7.41 -5.87 -8.22
N PRO A 134 -8.19 -6.91 -8.60
CA PRO A 134 -7.64 -8.17 -9.08
C PRO A 134 -6.82 -8.02 -10.37
N LEU A 135 -7.29 -7.21 -11.32
CA LEU A 135 -6.58 -6.96 -12.58
C LEU A 135 -5.23 -6.28 -12.32
N PHE A 136 -5.23 -5.22 -11.51
CA PHE A 136 -4.04 -4.47 -11.12
C PHE A 136 -3.01 -5.37 -10.43
N ALA A 137 -3.45 -6.15 -9.42
CA ALA A 137 -2.61 -7.07 -8.69
C ALA A 137 -1.97 -8.12 -9.61
N ARG A 138 -2.75 -8.66 -10.56
CA ARG A 138 -2.29 -9.64 -11.54
C ARG A 138 -1.20 -9.05 -12.44
N LEU A 139 -1.46 -7.92 -13.08
CA LEU A 139 -0.51 -7.30 -14.03
C LEU A 139 0.79 -6.87 -13.34
N CYS A 140 0.71 -6.32 -12.13
CA CYS A 140 1.89 -6.03 -11.32
C CYS A 140 2.70 -7.30 -11.01
N SER A 141 2.03 -8.39 -10.64
CA SER A 141 2.67 -9.67 -10.33
C SER A 141 3.30 -10.32 -11.56
N GLU A 142 2.66 -10.23 -12.72
CA GLU A 142 3.18 -10.70 -14.01
C GLU A 142 4.45 -9.93 -14.37
N HIS A 143 4.41 -8.61 -14.32
CA HIS A 143 5.58 -7.77 -14.56
C HIS A 143 6.75 -8.13 -13.61
N MET A 144 6.49 -8.26 -12.31
CA MET A 144 7.52 -8.66 -11.35
C MET A 144 8.11 -10.03 -11.65
N ARG A 145 7.30 -11.00 -12.09
CA ARG A 145 7.77 -12.34 -12.48
C ARG A 145 8.63 -12.30 -13.73
N GLU A 146 8.22 -11.54 -14.73
CA GLU A 146 8.89 -11.48 -16.03
C GLU A 146 10.20 -10.70 -15.99
N PHE A 147 10.24 -9.56 -15.29
CA PHE A 147 11.36 -8.62 -15.35
C PHE A 147 12.20 -8.57 -14.06
N HIS A 148 11.66 -9.04 -12.93
CA HIS A 148 12.28 -8.92 -11.61
C HIS A 148 12.28 -10.22 -10.81
N SER A 149 12.35 -11.36 -11.50
CA SER A 149 12.51 -12.66 -10.85
C SER A 149 13.71 -12.63 -9.88
N PRO A 150 13.52 -13.02 -8.60
CA PRO A 150 14.58 -12.95 -7.62
C PRO A 150 15.71 -13.90 -8.04
N MET A 151 16.88 -13.34 -8.36
CA MET A 151 18.10 -14.11 -8.51
C MET A 151 18.69 -14.39 -7.12
N TRP A 152 17.97 -15.18 -6.30
CA TRP A 152 18.55 -15.75 -5.10
C TRP A 152 19.25 -17.05 -5.51
N GLU A 153 20.54 -16.96 -5.83
CA GLU A 153 21.40 -18.13 -5.81
C GLU A 153 21.96 -18.29 -4.39
N PRO A 154 21.80 -19.45 -3.74
CA PRO A 154 22.49 -19.71 -2.48
C PRO A 154 24.00 -19.65 -2.72
N ARG A 155 24.68 -18.74 -2.02
CA ARG A 155 26.14 -18.71 -1.94
C ARG A 155 26.67 -19.83 -1.05
#